data_AF-A4ZZ05-F1
#
_entry.id   AF-A4ZZ05-F1
#
_cell.length_a   1.000
_cell.length_b   1.000
_cell.length_c   1.000
_cell.angle_alpha   90.00
_cell.angle_beta   90.00
_cell.angle_gamma   90.00
#
_symmetry.space_group_name_H-M   'P 1'
#
loop_
_entity.id
_entity.type
_entity.pdbx_description
1 polymer ?
#
loop_
_entity_poly.entity_id
_entity_poly.type
_entity_poly.pdbx_seq_one_letter_code
_entity_poly.pdbx_strand_id
1 'polypeptide(L)'
;MIFRAMISLYEKRENIDPITVFEEISALTPKSQLLNNFKALTGLQDYLNFLSGYLPTDKTINVYAKIVKEHRIRRDISKISRELNDLANDSTKKVDQFVEEAQRQILSIELDYSSKNLNHAKVIAERVHAEIYERSMKRREANFGI
;
A
#
# COMPACT_ATOMS: atom_id res chain seq x y z
N MET A 1 7.16 11.28 -0.75
CA MET A 1 7.28 12.30 -1.81
C MET A 1 7.31 11.64 -3.18
N ILE A 2 8.30 10.82 -3.51
CA ILE A 2 8.42 10.12 -4.80
C ILE A 2 7.16 9.32 -5.18
N PHE A 3 6.74 8.36 -4.35
CA PHE A 3 5.54 7.57 -4.64
C PHE A 3 4.28 8.43 -4.82
N ARG A 4 4.13 9.51 -4.03
CA ARG A 4 3.01 10.44 -4.17
C ARG A 4 3.03 11.18 -5.50
N ALA A 5 4.20 11.62 -5.96
CA ALA A 5 4.36 12.24 -7.26
C ALA A 5 4.05 11.26 -8.39
N MET A 6 4.51 10.01 -8.29
CA MET A 6 4.16 8.96 -9.26
C MET A 6 2.65 8.72 -9.35
N ILE A 7 1.94 8.70 -8.21
CA ILE A 7 0.47 8.59 -8.21
C ILE A 7 -0.19 9.82 -8.85
N SER A 8 0.29 11.03 -8.56
CA SER A 8 -0.21 12.26 -9.18
C SER A 8 -0.04 12.25 -10.71
N LEU A 9 1.15 11.88 -11.20
CA LEU A 9 1.43 11.73 -12.64
C LEU A 9 0.54 10.66 -13.27
N TYR A 10 0.34 9.52 -12.59
CA TYR A 10 -0.56 8.47 -13.04
C TYR A 10 -2.01 8.98 -13.19
N GLU A 11 -2.51 9.72 -12.20
CA GLU A 11 -3.84 10.32 -12.24
C GLU A 11 -3.99 11.34 -13.38
N LYS A 12 -2.93 12.10 -13.68
CA LYS A 12 -2.85 13.04 -14.81
C LYS A 12 -2.65 12.36 -16.17
N ARG A 13 -2.42 11.05 -16.20
CA ARG A 13 -2.01 10.28 -17.40
C ARG A 13 -0.72 10.81 -18.04
N GLU A 14 0.18 11.31 -17.23
CA GLU A 14 1.50 11.75 -17.65
C GLU A 14 2.51 10.59 -17.55
N ASN A 15 3.61 10.70 -18.30
CA ASN A 15 4.68 9.72 -18.24
C ASN A 15 5.32 9.70 -16.84
N ILE A 16 5.80 8.54 -16.40
CA ILE A 16 6.45 8.37 -15.09
C ILE A 16 7.91 7.99 -15.31
N ASP A 17 8.77 8.99 -15.33
CA ASP A 17 10.23 8.88 -15.49
C ASP A 17 10.96 9.81 -14.49
N PRO A 18 12.28 9.67 -14.28
CA PRO A 18 13.00 10.47 -13.30
C PRO A 18 12.85 11.99 -13.45
N ILE A 19 12.69 12.49 -14.68
CA ILE A 19 12.56 13.94 -14.96
C ILE A 19 11.16 14.39 -14.55
N THR A 20 10.12 13.73 -15.07
CA THR A 20 8.73 14.06 -14.76
C THR A 20 8.41 13.91 -13.27
N VAL A 21 8.96 12.89 -12.60
CA VAL A 21 8.84 12.73 -11.15
C VAL A 21 9.52 13.87 -10.39
N PHE A 22 10.69 14.32 -10.83
CA PHE A 22 11.39 15.45 -10.21
C PHE A 22 10.59 16.75 -10.34
N GLU A 23 10.06 17.02 -11.53
CA GLU A 23 9.20 18.18 -11.79
C GLU A 23 7.93 18.15 -10.94
N GLU A 24 7.26 17.01 -10.88
CA GLU A 24 6.04 16.84 -10.07
C GLU A 24 6.33 17.00 -8.57
N ILE A 25 7.43 16.45 -8.06
CA ILE A 25 7.84 16.67 -6.65
C ILE A 25 8.08 18.16 -6.40
N SER A 26 8.73 18.85 -7.33
CA SER A 26 9.02 20.29 -7.22
C SER A 26 7.73 21.11 -7.23
N ALA A 27 6.73 20.71 -8.01
CA ALA A 27 5.43 21.36 -8.05
C ALA A 27 4.59 21.10 -6.78
N LEU A 28 4.61 19.87 -6.26
CA LEU A 28 3.83 19.45 -5.08
C LEU A 28 4.45 19.91 -3.75
N THR A 29 5.73 20.32 -3.73
CA THR A 29 6.44 20.68 -2.51
C THR A 29 6.46 22.21 -2.33
N PRO A 30 5.99 22.75 -1.19
CA PRO A 30 6.07 24.17 -0.91
C PRO A 30 7.50 24.70 -1.02
N LYS A 31 7.67 25.88 -1.63
CA LYS A 31 9.00 26.53 -1.79
C LYS A 31 9.78 26.67 -0.48
N SER A 32 9.11 26.83 0.67
CA SER A 32 9.72 26.89 2.00
C SER A 32 10.37 25.56 2.44
N GLN A 33 9.82 24.43 2.02
CA GLN A 33 10.39 23.09 2.26
C GLN A 33 11.51 22.76 1.26
N LEU A 34 11.48 23.37 0.08
CA LEU A 34 12.53 23.26 -0.94
C LEU A 34 13.77 24.11 -0.59
N LEU A 35 13.59 25.33 -0.09
CA LEU A 35 14.66 26.29 0.18
C LEU A 35 15.61 25.87 1.31
N ASN A 36 15.07 25.25 2.37
CA ASN A 36 15.87 24.74 3.49
C ASN A 36 16.76 23.54 3.10
N ASN A 37 16.68 23.09 1.85
CA ASN A 37 17.20 21.81 1.40
C ASN A 37 17.64 21.87 -0.08
N PHE A 38 18.34 22.93 -0.48
CA PHE A 38 18.95 23.03 -1.83
C PHE A 38 19.88 21.84 -2.14
N LYS A 39 20.58 21.31 -1.12
CA LYS A 39 21.37 20.07 -1.17
C LYS A 39 20.51 18.80 -1.32
N ALA A 40 19.26 18.84 -0.84
CA ALA A 40 18.33 17.73 -1.01
C ALA A 40 17.71 17.70 -2.42
N LEU A 41 17.60 18.84 -3.10
CA LEU A 41 17.16 18.92 -4.50
C LEU A 41 18.21 18.35 -5.47
N THR A 42 19.48 18.73 -5.33
CA THR A 42 20.56 18.13 -6.13
C THR A 42 20.74 16.65 -5.81
N GLY A 43 20.67 16.28 -4.52
CA GLY A 43 20.67 14.87 -4.12
C GLY A 43 19.45 14.08 -4.58
N LEU A 44 18.31 14.72 -4.82
CA LEU A 44 17.08 14.05 -5.29
C LEU A 44 17.23 13.57 -6.73
N GLN A 45 17.81 14.37 -7.62
CA GLN A 45 17.99 13.97 -9.02
C GLN A 45 18.96 12.79 -9.15
N ASP A 46 20.08 12.84 -8.41
CA ASP A 46 21.02 11.71 -8.32
C ASP A 46 20.37 10.47 -7.71
N TYR A 47 19.54 10.64 -6.68
CA TYR A 47 18.82 9.55 -6.04
C TYR A 47 17.76 8.91 -6.96
N LEU A 48 17.05 9.70 -7.77
CA LEU A 48 16.09 9.19 -8.75
C LEU A 48 16.80 8.41 -9.86
N ASN A 49 17.94 8.90 -10.34
CA ASN A 49 18.79 8.18 -11.31
C ASN A 49 19.35 6.89 -10.71
N PHE A 50 19.75 6.90 -9.45
CA PHE A 50 20.17 5.69 -8.74
C PHE A 50 19.01 4.68 -8.64
N LEU A 51 17.81 5.13 -8.28
CA LEU A 51 16.64 4.27 -8.12
C LEU A 51 16.21 3.63 -9.44
N SER A 52 16.28 4.36 -10.56
CA SER A 52 15.93 3.82 -11.88
C SER A 52 16.91 2.73 -12.34
N GLY A 53 18.18 2.80 -11.94
CA GLY A 53 19.18 1.76 -12.23
C GLY A 53 19.16 0.57 -11.27
N TYR A 54 18.46 0.65 -10.14
CA TYR A 54 18.56 -0.34 -9.06
C TYR A 54 17.62 -1.56 -9.21
N LEU A 55 16.56 -1.45 -10.03
CA LEU A 55 15.56 -2.52 -10.14
C LEU A 55 15.82 -3.42 -11.36
N PRO A 56 16.11 -4.72 -11.17
CA PRO A 56 16.50 -5.61 -12.26
C PRO A 56 15.32 -6.13 -13.10
N THR A 57 14.10 -6.29 -12.53
CA THR A 57 12.91 -6.77 -13.27
C THR A 57 11.58 -6.54 -12.52
N ASP A 58 10.50 -6.36 -13.28
CA ASP A 58 9.12 -6.19 -12.77
C ASP A 58 8.59 -7.39 -11.96
N LYS A 59 9.14 -8.59 -12.17
CA LYS A 59 8.68 -9.82 -11.49
C LYS A 59 8.83 -9.78 -9.96
N THR A 60 9.69 -8.90 -9.43
CA THR A 60 9.98 -8.80 -7.99
C THR A 60 9.22 -7.67 -7.29
N ILE A 61 8.51 -6.80 -8.03
CA ILE A 61 7.86 -5.61 -7.45
C ILE A 61 6.85 -5.95 -6.34
N ASN A 62 6.09 -7.03 -6.53
CA ASN A 62 5.11 -7.51 -5.55
C ASN A 62 5.76 -7.96 -4.24
N VAL A 63 6.98 -8.53 -4.31
CA VAL A 63 7.73 -8.97 -3.14
C VAL A 63 8.19 -7.77 -2.34
N TYR A 64 8.81 -6.77 -2.98
CA TYR A 64 9.26 -5.56 -2.31
C TYR A 64 8.09 -4.73 -1.76
N ALA A 65 7.00 -4.59 -2.51
CA ALA A 65 5.79 -3.92 -2.05
C ALA A 65 5.23 -4.60 -0.78
N LYS A 66 5.24 -5.95 -0.74
CA LYS A 66 4.86 -6.71 0.46
C LYS A 66 5.79 -6.42 1.63
N ILE A 67 7.11 -6.41 1.44
CA ILE A 67 8.09 -6.09 2.50
C ILE A 67 7.84 -4.69 3.06
N VAL A 68 7.68 -3.68 2.21
CA VAL A 68 7.39 -2.30 2.65
C VAL A 68 6.08 -2.22 3.43
N LYS A 69 5.02 -2.93 2.98
CA LYS A 69 3.74 -3.01 3.68
C LYS A 69 3.89 -3.64 5.06
N GLU A 70 4.62 -4.74 5.19
CA GLU A 70 4.85 -5.42 6.47
C GLU A 70 5.62 -4.52 7.46
N HIS A 71 6.64 -3.81 6.99
CA HIS A 71 7.34 -2.84 7.84
C HIS A 71 6.46 -1.67 8.28
N ARG A 72 5.54 -1.21 7.44
CA ARG A 72 4.55 -0.18 7.82
C ARG A 72 3.66 -0.67 8.96
N ILE A 73 3.08 -1.86 8.84
CA ILE A 73 2.22 -2.45 9.86
C ILE A 73 2.96 -2.56 11.21
N ARG A 74 4.23 -2.98 11.20
CA ARG A 74 5.05 -3.04 12.43
C ARG A 74 5.20 -1.67 13.09
N ARG A 75 5.38 -0.59 12.31
CA ARG A 75 5.45 0.78 12.83
C ARG A 75 4.11 1.23 13.40
N ASP A 76 3.00 0.90 12.75
CA ASP A 76 1.65 1.26 13.19
C ASP A 76 1.30 0.57 14.51
N ILE A 77 1.59 -0.73 14.64
CA ILE A 77 1.46 -1.48 15.91
C ILE A 77 2.33 -0.85 17.02
N SER A 78 3.58 -0.51 16.70
CA SER A 78 4.49 0.10 17.67
C SER A 78 3.99 1.48 18.14
N LYS A 79 3.35 2.24 17.25
CA LYS A 79 2.73 3.53 17.57
C LYS A 79 1.55 3.34 18.52
N ILE A 80 0.61 2.46 18.15
CA ILE A 80 -0.56 2.15 18.97
C ILE A 80 -0.15 1.63 20.35
N SER A 81 0.85 0.75 20.42
CA SER A 81 1.36 0.27 21.71
C SER A 81 1.85 1.40 22.63
N ARG A 82 2.46 2.46 22.08
CA ARG A 82 2.87 3.63 22.87
C ARG A 82 1.66 4.46 23.30
N GLU A 83 0.73 4.71 22.39
CA GLU A 83 -0.49 5.47 22.68
C GLU A 83 -1.34 4.78 23.76
N LEU A 84 -1.46 3.45 23.71
CA LEU A 84 -2.14 2.66 24.74
C LEU A 84 -1.41 2.70 26.09
N ASN A 85 -0.08 2.68 26.07
CA ASN A 85 0.70 2.83 27.29
C ASN A 85 0.52 4.22 27.92
N ASP A 86 0.49 5.27 27.10
CA ASP A 86 0.24 6.63 27.57
C ASP A 86 -1.17 6.76 28.16
N LEU A 87 -2.17 6.18 27.48
CA LEU A 87 -3.56 6.14 27.96
C LEU A 87 -3.71 5.34 29.26
N ALA A 88 -2.99 4.23 29.43
CA ALA A 88 -3.04 3.42 30.64
C ALA A 88 -2.45 4.13 31.87
N ASN A 89 -1.52 5.06 31.65
CA ASN A 89 -0.92 5.87 32.71
C ASN A 89 -1.67 7.19 32.95
N ASP A 90 -2.67 7.52 32.14
CA ASP A 90 -3.49 8.73 32.29
C ASP A 90 -4.58 8.54 33.36
N SER A 91 -4.26 8.96 34.58
CA SER A 91 -5.19 8.92 35.73
C SER A 91 -6.45 9.76 35.58
N THR A 92 -6.55 10.61 34.55
CA THR A 92 -7.75 11.44 34.28
C THR A 92 -8.82 10.69 33.50
N LYS A 93 -8.46 9.57 32.85
CA LYS A 93 -9.36 8.76 32.03
C LYS A 93 -10.06 7.69 32.88
N LYS A 94 -11.35 7.47 32.60
CA LYS A 94 -12.06 6.32 33.17
C LYS A 94 -11.61 5.04 32.46
N VAL A 95 -11.54 3.94 33.21
CA VAL A 95 -11.15 2.61 32.69
C VAL A 95 -11.99 2.21 31.47
N ASP A 96 -13.31 2.44 31.52
CA ASP A 96 -14.21 2.10 30.41
C ASP A 96 -13.84 2.82 29.10
N GLN A 97 -13.44 4.09 29.18
CA GLN A 97 -13.02 4.88 28.02
C GLN A 97 -11.70 4.40 27.44
N PHE A 98 -10.78 3.97 28.31
CA PHE A 98 -9.51 3.36 27.90
C PHE A 98 -9.73 2.06 27.14
N VAL A 99 -10.57 1.15 27.67
CA VAL A 99 -10.86 -0.14 27.05
C VAL A 99 -11.49 0.03 25.67
N GLU A 100 -12.45 0.94 25.54
CA GLU A 100 -13.11 1.22 24.28
C GLU A 100 -12.15 1.78 23.22
N GLU A 101 -11.26 2.69 23.63
CA GLU A 101 -10.23 3.26 22.75
C GLU A 101 -9.21 2.21 22.32
N ALA A 102 -8.78 1.34 23.23
CA ALA A 102 -7.90 0.23 22.93
C ALA A 102 -8.51 -0.71 21.88
N GLN A 103 -9.79 -1.04 22.02
CA GLN A 103 -10.50 -1.87 21.08
C GLN A 103 -10.59 -1.22 19.69
N ARG A 104 -10.91 0.07 19.61
CA ARG A 104 -10.95 0.82 18.34
C ARG A 104 -9.60 0.79 17.62
N GLN A 105 -8.51 1.05 18.34
CA GLN A 105 -7.17 1.08 17.75
C GLN A 105 -6.74 -0.29 17.22
N ILE A 106 -6.98 -1.36 17.99
CA ILE A 106 -6.66 -2.73 17.55
C ILE A 106 -7.48 -3.12 16.32
N LEU A 107 -8.78 -2.84 16.32
CA LEU A 107 -9.67 -3.14 15.19
C LEU A 107 -9.23 -2.41 13.91
N SER A 108 -8.76 -1.16 14.03
CA SER A 108 -8.27 -0.40 12.87
C SER A 108 -7.09 -1.08 12.17
N ILE A 109 -6.16 -1.68 12.93
CA ILE A 109 -5.04 -2.45 12.38
C ILE A 109 -5.55 -3.70 11.66
N GLU A 110 -6.52 -4.38 12.26
CA GLU A 110 -7.09 -5.61 11.69
C GLU A 110 -7.77 -5.33 10.34
N LEU A 111 -8.54 -4.25 10.23
CA LEU A 111 -9.17 -3.83 8.98
C LEU A 111 -8.14 -3.49 7.88
N ASP A 112 -7.07 -2.76 8.22
CA ASP A 112 -5.99 -2.42 7.29
C ASP A 112 -5.24 -3.68 6.79
N TYR A 113 -5.10 -4.68 7.65
CA TYR A 113 -4.47 -5.97 7.32
C TYR A 113 -5.40 -6.89 6.49
N SER A 114 -6.67 -7.00 6.89
CA SER A 114 -7.65 -7.98 6.40
C SER A 114 -8.23 -7.65 5.01
N SER A 115 -7.94 -6.46 4.48
CA SER A 115 -8.21 -6.08 3.08
C SER A 115 -7.74 -7.10 2.02
N LYS A 116 -6.93 -8.10 2.41
CA LYS A 116 -6.49 -9.21 1.55
C LYS A 116 -7.55 -10.26 1.19
N ASN A 117 -8.71 -10.38 1.85
CA ASN A 117 -9.57 -11.56 1.61
C ASN A 117 -11.08 -11.31 1.46
N LEU A 118 -11.54 -10.06 1.50
CA LEU A 118 -12.95 -9.77 1.24
C LEU A 118 -13.20 -9.66 -0.27
N ASN A 119 -13.56 -10.78 -0.88
CA ASN A 119 -14.03 -10.81 -2.25
C ASN A 119 -15.54 -10.60 -2.27
N HIS A 120 -16.03 -9.69 -3.12
CA HIS A 120 -17.46 -9.53 -3.33
C HIS A 120 -18.04 -10.88 -3.81
N ALA A 121 -19.18 -11.30 -3.24
CA ALA A 121 -19.78 -12.62 -3.50
C ALA A 121 -19.95 -12.90 -5.01
N LYS A 122 -20.28 -11.86 -5.79
CA LYS A 122 -20.38 -11.90 -7.25
C LYS A 122 -19.09 -12.42 -7.93
N VAL A 123 -17.92 -11.93 -7.53
CA VAL A 123 -16.63 -12.35 -8.10
C VAL A 123 -16.37 -13.83 -7.84
N ILE A 124 -16.72 -14.31 -6.63
CA ILE A 124 -16.62 -15.73 -6.29
C ILE A 124 -17.61 -16.55 -7.13
N ALA A 125 -18.85 -16.11 -7.26
CA ALA A 125 -19.90 -16.81 -8.00
C ALA A 125 -19.56 -16.93 -9.50
N GLU A 126 -19.08 -15.85 -10.13
CA GLU A 126 -18.67 -15.86 -11.54
C GLU A 126 -17.49 -16.81 -11.79
N ARG A 127 -16.48 -16.79 -10.91
CA ARG A 127 -15.34 -17.71 -11.00
C ARG A 127 -15.76 -19.17 -10.87
N VAL A 128 -16.60 -19.48 -9.88
CA VAL A 128 -17.10 -20.86 -9.66
C VAL A 128 -17.96 -21.32 -10.84
N HIS A 129 -18.82 -20.46 -11.37
CA HIS A 129 -19.62 -20.77 -12.56
C HIS A 129 -18.73 -21.09 -13.77
N ALA A 130 -17.70 -20.28 -14.02
CA ALA A 130 -16.74 -20.53 -15.11
C ALA A 130 -16.00 -21.87 -14.95
N GLU A 131 -15.53 -22.19 -13.73
CA GLU A 131 -14.87 -23.48 -13.46
C GLU A 131 -15.80 -24.68 -13.66
N ILE A 132 -17.06 -24.59 -13.23
CA ILE A 132 -18.05 -25.65 -13.43
C ILE A 132 -18.34 -25.81 -14.92
N TYR A 133 -18.49 -24.71 -15.65
CA TYR A 133 -18.72 -24.74 -17.10
C TYR A 133 -17.57 -25.43 -17.82
N GLU A 134 -16.32 -25.04 -17.56
CA GLU A 134 -15.14 -25.72 -18.13
C GLU A 134 -15.09 -27.21 -17.81
N ARG A 135 -15.33 -27.59 -16.56
CA ARG A 135 -15.32 -29.01 -16.15
C ARG A 135 -16.41 -29.79 -16.86
N SER A 136 -17.58 -29.20 -17.05
CA SER A 136 -18.70 -29.85 -17.75
C SER A 136 -18.41 -30.03 -19.24
N MET A 137 -17.77 -29.06 -19.90
CA MET A 137 -17.35 -29.15 -21.30
C MET A 137 -16.28 -30.23 -21.48
N LYS A 138 -15.24 -30.24 -20.64
CA LYS A 138 -14.18 -31.27 -20.67
C LYS A 138 -14.73 -32.68 -20.45
N ARG A 139 -15.70 -32.86 -19.54
CA ARG A 139 -16.38 -34.16 -19.36
C ARG A 139 -17.22 -34.55 -20.59
N ARG A 140 -17.84 -33.58 -21.25
CA ARG A 140 -18.60 -33.82 -22.47
C ARG A 140 -17.68 -34.30 -23.59
N GLU A 141 -16.57 -33.62 -23.82
CA GLU A 141 -15.56 -34.00 -24.81
C GLU A 141 -14.99 -35.41 -24.52
N ALA A 142 -14.63 -35.69 -23.26
CA ALA A 142 -14.14 -37.01 -22.86
C ALA A 142 -15.18 -38.14 -23.04
N ASN A 143 -16.47 -37.86 -22.88
CA ASN A 143 -17.54 -38.84 -23.06
C ASN A 143 -17.94 -39.04 -24.53
N PHE A 144 -17.66 -38.09 -25.42
CA PHE A 144 -18.00 -38.17 -26.84
C PHE A 144 -16.84 -38.64 -27.74
N GLY A 145 -15.65 -38.90 -27.19
CA GLY A 145 -14.59 -39.66 -27.87
C GLY A 145 -14.07 -39.03 -29.18
N ILE A 146 -13.75 -37.74 -29.16
CA ILE A 146 -12.85 -37.09 -30.12
C ILE A 146 -11.64 -36.59 -29.34
#